data_AF-A0A7X8MYW9-F1
#
_entry.id   AF-A0A7X8MYW9-F1
#
_cell.length_a   1.000
_cell.length_b   1.000
_cell.length_c   1.000
_cell.angle_alpha   90.00
_cell.angle_beta   90.00
_cell.angle_gamma   90.00
#
_symmetry.space_group_name_H-M   'P 1'
#
loop_
_entity.id
_entity.type
_entity.pdbx_description
1 polymer ?
#
loop_
_entity_poly.entity_id
_entity_poly.type
_entity_poly.pdbx_seq_one_letter_code
_entity_poly.pdbx_strand_id
1 'polypeptide(L)'
;MPSMFPGMYADPNDPNRGPRRTPGVESDTWPATLRWGYYLTVAAAILMVLTGMVGLAQDFGGDPDASREVIDAYHRNVRFIGVYNIIAGLFIAALGAQLKSGGRISRRVLAGVIALSIFFNIAAFAIQVGGLAMVAICVLLGVAAVLVFRPDSNDYMRQKSSRDD
;
A
#
# COMPACT_ATOMS: atom_id res chain seq x y z
N MET A 1 -25.37 -34.76 12.76
CA MET A 1 -25.28 -33.96 14.00
C MET A 1 -23.84 -33.53 14.15
N PRO A 2 -23.52 -32.24 14.34
CA PRO A 2 -22.14 -31.81 14.58
C PRO A 2 -21.64 -32.45 15.88
N SER A 3 -20.46 -33.07 15.87
CA SER A 3 -19.86 -33.67 17.05
C SER A 3 -19.50 -32.58 18.06
N MET A 4 -20.06 -32.63 19.28
CA MET A 4 -19.80 -31.67 20.37
C MET A 4 -18.49 -31.94 21.14
N PHE A 5 -17.67 -32.89 20.69
CA PHE A 5 -16.41 -33.24 21.35
C PHE A 5 -15.21 -32.72 20.55
N PRO A 6 -14.17 -32.14 21.21
CA PRO A 6 -12.95 -31.74 20.53
C PRO A 6 -12.25 -32.95 19.90
N GLY A 7 -12.41 -33.12 18.60
CA GLY A 7 -11.68 -34.12 17.83
C GLY A 7 -10.25 -33.64 17.54
N MET A 8 -9.28 -34.56 17.55
CA MET A 8 -7.94 -34.30 17.01
C MET A 8 -7.95 -33.94 15.51
N TYR A 9 -9.04 -34.29 14.82
CA TYR A 9 -9.22 -34.01 13.40
C TYR A 9 -9.95 -32.68 13.20
N ALA A 10 -9.31 -31.81 12.43
CA ALA A 10 -9.92 -30.59 11.92
C ALA A 10 -11.14 -30.94 11.04
N ASP A 11 -12.34 -30.51 11.43
CA ASP A 11 -13.51 -30.57 10.55
C ASP A 11 -13.28 -29.63 9.35
N PRO A 12 -13.25 -30.15 8.11
CA PRO A 12 -13.11 -29.32 6.91
C PRO A 12 -14.26 -28.31 6.73
N ASN A 13 -15.41 -28.55 7.38
CA ASN A 13 -16.61 -27.75 7.30
C ASN A 13 -16.84 -26.86 8.53
N ASP A 14 -15.83 -26.65 9.39
CA ASP A 14 -15.95 -25.78 10.57
C ASP A 14 -16.27 -24.32 10.16
N PRO A 15 -17.46 -23.79 10.52
CA PRO A 15 -17.86 -22.42 10.20
C PRO A 15 -16.96 -21.34 10.84
N ASN A 16 -16.20 -21.68 11.87
CA ASN A 16 -15.25 -20.78 12.55
C ASN A 16 -13.83 -20.84 11.97
N ARG A 17 -13.53 -21.78 11.06
CA ARG A 17 -12.22 -21.86 10.38
C ARG A 17 -12.16 -21.10 9.06
N GLY A 18 -13.30 -20.91 8.41
CA GLY A 18 -13.40 -20.12 7.17
C GLY A 18 -13.68 -18.64 7.44
N PRO A 19 -13.30 -17.73 6.53
CA PRO A 19 -13.84 -16.37 6.57
C PRO A 19 -15.37 -16.45 6.59
N ARG A 20 -16.01 -15.71 7.50
CA ARG A 20 -17.47 -15.68 7.66
C ARG A 20 -18.11 -15.28 6.34
N ARG A 21 -18.52 -16.27 5.55
CA ARG A 21 -19.32 -16.05 4.34
C ARG A 21 -20.63 -15.44 4.80
N THR A 22 -20.78 -14.12 4.62
CA THR A 22 -22.03 -13.44 4.91
C THR A 22 -23.03 -13.92 3.86
N PRO A 23 -24.10 -14.65 4.24
CA PRO A 23 -25.08 -15.11 3.27
C PRO A 23 -25.74 -13.90 2.62
N GLY A 24 -25.65 -13.77 1.30
CA GLY A 24 -26.34 -12.71 0.53
C GLY A 24 -25.47 -11.64 -0.12
N VAL A 25 -24.13 -11.70 0.00
CA VAL A 25 -23.26 -10.83 -0.83
C VAL A 25 -23.11 -11.47 -2.20
N GLU A 26 -23.77 -10.88 -3.20
CA GLU A 26 -23.59 -11.20 -4.62
C GLU A 26 -22.10 -11.26 -4.95
N SER A 27 -21.64 -12.39 -5.51
CA SER A 27 -20.22 -12.62 -5.85
C SER A 27 -19.64 -11.61 -6.87
N ASP A 28 -20.48 -10.76 -7.45
CA ASP A 28 -20.10 -9.78 -8.46
C ASP A 28 -19.89 -8.35 -7.89
N THR A 29 -20.35 -8.07 -6.67
CA THR A 29 -20.18 -6.75 -6.04
C THR A 29 -18.81 -6.65 -5.36
N TRP A 30 -18.05 -5.61 -5.70
CA TRP A 30 -16.71 -5.37 -5.15
C TRP A 30 -16.75 -5.23 -3.60
N PRO A 31 -16.06 -6.09 -2.81
CA PRO A 31 -16.11 -6.00 -1.35
C PRO A 31 -15.70 -4.62 -0.84
N ALA A 32 -16.44 -4.10 0.15
CA ALA A 32 -16.26 -2.74 0.68
C ALA A 32 -14.83 -2.49 1.18
N THR A 33 -14.19 -3.49 1.78
CA THR A 33 -12.79 -3.44 2.22
C THR A 33 -11.84 -3.15 1.06
N LEU A 34 -12.08 -3.76 -0.10
CA LEU A 34 -11.22 -3.61 -1.26
C LEU A 34 -11.45 -2.26 -1.96
N ARG A 35 -12.69 -1.78 -1.96
CA ARG A 35 -13.02 -0.43 -2.42
C ARG A 35 -12.34 0.66 -1.57
N TRP A 36 -12.38 0.53 -0.24
CA TRP A 36 -11.65 1.42 0.65
C TRP A 36 -10.13 1.30 0.49
N GLY A 37 -9.61 0.08 0.35
CA GLY A 37 -8.20 -0.16 0.05
C GLY A 37 -7.73 0.56 -1.22
N TYR A 38 -8.54 0.52 -2.28
CA TYR A 38 -8.28 1.27 -3.52
C TYR A 38 -8.24 2.79 -3.28
N TYR A 39 -9.24 3.37 -2.61
CA TYR A 39 -9.26 4.81 -2.36
C TYR A 39 -8.06 5.27 -1.52
N LEU A 40 -7.65 4.48 -0.53
CA LEU A 40 -6.46 4.78 0.27
C LEU A 40 -5.17 4.66 -0.55
N THR A 41 -5.10 3.70 -1.47
CA THR A 41 -3.96 3.55 -2.39
C THR A 41 -3.86 4.76 -3.32
N VAL A 42 -4.99 5.25 -3.84
CA VAL A 42 -5.05 6.48 -4.65
C VAL A 42 -4.68 7.71 -3.83
N ALA A 43 -5.21 7.84 -2.61
CA ALA A 43 -4.88 8.96 -1.72
C ALA A 43 -3.39 9.00 -1.38
N ALA A 44 -2.79 7.83 -1.08
CA ALA A 44 -1.36 7.70 -0.85
C ALA A 44 -0.54 8.09 -2.09
N ALA A 45 -0.94 7.62 -3.28
CA ALA A 45 -0.27 7.96 -4.53
C ALA A 45 -0.29 9.48 -4.81
N ILE A 46 -1.44 10.12 -4.62
CA ILE A 46 -1.57 11.58 -4.76
C ILE A 46 -0.64 12.29 -3.78
N LEU A 47 -0.65 11.88 -2.51
CA LEU A 47 0.18 12.48 -1.48
C LEU A 47 1.68 12.30 -1.76
N MET A 48 2.11 11.14 -2.26
CA MET A 48 3.48 10.89 -2.68
C MET A 48 3.89 11.82 -3.83
N VAL A 49 3.06 11.96 -4.86
CA VAL A 49 3.35 12.85 -6.00
C VAL A 49 3.45 14.30 -5.54
N LEU A 50 2.49 14.78 -4.75
CA LEU A 50 2.51 16.15 -4.21
C LEU A 50 3.73 16.40 -3.33
N THR A 51 4.06 15.46 -2.45
CA THR A 51 5.23 15.58 -1.57
C THR A 51 6.52 15.60 -2.38
N GLY A 52 6.62 14.79 -3.43
CA GLY A 52 7.77 14.79 -4.32
C GLY A 52 7.88 16.08 -5.14
N MET A 53 6.77 16.61 -5.65
CA MET A 53 6.76 17.90 -6.33
C MET A 53 7.18 19.04 -5.41
N VAL A 54 6.67 19.08 -4.17
CA VAL A 54 7.06 20.07 -3.17
C VAL A 54 8.56 19.96 -2.86
N GLY A 55 9.07 18.74 -2.65
CA GLY A 55 10.50 18.52 -2.40
C GLY A 55 11.41 18.96 -3.55
N LEU A 56 10.93 18.89 -4.80
CA LEU A 56 11.68 19.36 -5.96
C LEU A 56 11.55 20.86 -6.22
N ALA A 57 10.43 21.47 -5.81
CA ALA A 57 10.16 22.89 -6.01
C ALA A 57 10.72 23.77 -4.89
N GLN A 58 10.87 23.23 -3.68
CA GLN A 58 11.42 23.96 -2.55
C GLN A 58 12.94 24.05 -2.63
N ASP A 59 13.45 25.27 -2.50
CA ASP A 59 14.87 25.50 -2.24
C ASP A 59 15.03 25.55 -0.72
N PHE A 60 15.56 24.47 -0.15
CA PHE A 60 15.84 24.41 1.27
C PHE A 60 17.08 25.26 1.53
N GLY A 61 16.92 26.40 2.20
CA GLY A 61 18.05 27.21 2.62
C GLY A 61 18.94 26.39 3.55
N GLY A 62 20.21 26.23 3.18
CA GLY A 62 21.20 25.59 4.05
C GLY A 62 21.40 26.43 5.32
N ASP A 63 21.57 25.75 6.45
CA ASP A 63 22.04 26.40 7.66
C ASP A 63 23.39 27.09 7.35
N PRO A 64 23.52 28.42 7.54
CA PRO A 64 24.76 29.13 7.25
C PRO A 64 25.98 28.58 8.01
N ASP A 65 25.77 27.86 9.12
CA ASP A 65 26.83 27.24 9.91
C ASP A 65 27.19 25.80 9.46
N ALA A 66 26.44 25.21 8.52
CA ALA A 66 26.72 23.86 8.02
C ALA A 66 27.82 23.85 6.94
N SER A 67 28.59 22.75 6.88
CA SER A 67 29.58 22.58 5.82
C SER A 67 28.88 22.44 4.46
N ARG A 68 29.52 22.95 3.40
CA ARG A 68 28.98 22.88 2.03
C ARG A 68 28.69 21.44 1.60
N GLU A 69 29.52 20.49 2.03
CA GLU A 69 29.34 19.07 1.71
C GLU A 69 28.04 18.50 2.31
N VAL A 70 27.68 18.90 3.53
CA VAL A 70 26.44 18.47 4.18
C VAL A 70 25.22 19.06 3.47
N ILE A 71 25.30 20.34 3.08
CA ILE A 71 24.24 21.02 2.31
C ILE A 71 24.05 20.32 0.96
N ASP A 72 25.12 20.07 0.21
CA ASP A 72 25.04 19.40 -1.10
C ASP A 72 24.48 17.97 -1.00
N ALA A 73 24.86 17.23 0.05
CA ALA A 73 24.32 15.90 0.32
C ALA A 73 22.83 15.95 0.65
N TYR A 74 22.41 16.92 1.47
CA TYR A 74 21.00 17.13 1.80
C TYR A 74 20.15 17.42 0.56
N HIS A 75 20.56 18.39 -0.28
CA HIS A 75 19.84 18.73 -1.51
C HIS A 75 19.72 17.54 -2.46
N ARG A 76 20.78 16.72 -2.56
CA ARG A 76 20.78 15.50 -3.37
C ARG A 76 19.78 14.47 -2.85
N ASN A 77 19.74 14.27 -1.54
CA ASN A 77 18.81 13.33 -0.90
C ASN A 77 17.36 13.79 -1.04
N VAL A 78 17.07 15.08 -0.84
CA VAL A 78 15.74 15.67 -1.07
C VAL A 78 15.29 15.43 -2.51
N ARG A 79 16.14 15.74 -3.50
CA ARG A 79 15.80 15.54 -4.91
C ARG A 79 15.58 14.06 -5.25
N PHE A 80 16.44 13.18 -4.73
CA PHE A 80 16.31 11.75 -4.94
C PHE A 80 14.98 11.22 -4.38
N ILE A 81 14.66 11.54 -3.12
CA ILE A 81 13.40 11.14 -2.49
C ILE A 81 12.20 11.76 -3.21
N GLY A 82 12.31 13.01 -3.67
CA GLY A 82 11.26 13.67 -4.42
C GLY A 82 10.92 12.97 -5.74
N VAL A 83 11.94 12.68 -6.56
CA VAL A 83 11.78 11.92 -7.81
C VAL A 83 11.25 10.51 -7.53
N TYR A 84 11.80 9.84 -6.52
CA TYR A 84 11.36 8.52 -6.11
C TYR A 84 9.87 8.49 -5.75
N ASN A 85 9.41 9.43 -4.91
CA ASN A 85 8.01 9.47 -4.47
C ASN A 85 7.05 9.74 -5.64
N ILE A 86 7.43 10.58 -6.61
CA ILE A 86 6.62 10.80 -7.82
C ILE A 86 6.50 9.49 -8.61
N ILE A 87 7.62 8.84 -8.92
CA ILE A 87 7.63 7.60 -9.70
C ILE A 87 6.84 6.51 -8.98
N ALA A 88 7.14 6.27 -7.70
CA ALA A 88 6.47 5.26 -6.90
C ALA A 88 4.97 5.54 -6.77
N GLY A 89 4.56 6.80 -6.56
CA GLY A 89 3.16 7.20 -6.53
C GLY A 89 2.43 6.88 -7.84
N LEU A 90 3.04 7.16 -8.99
CA LEU A 90 2.47 6.82 -10.30
C LEU A 90 2.36 5.30 -10.50
N PHE A 91 3.38 4.53 -10.12
CA PHE A 91 3.33 3.06 -10.17
C PHE A 91 2.22 2.50 -9.27
N ILE A 92 2.09 3.02 -8.05
CA ILE A 92 1.05 2.62 -7.10
C ILE A 92 -0.35 2.96 -7.65
N ALA A 93 -0.53 4.13 -8.27
CA ALA A 93 -1.79 4.51 -8.89
C ALA A 93 -2.16 3.58 -10.07
N ALA A 94 -1.20 3.29 -10.95
CA ALA A 94 -1.40 2.43 -12.12
C ALA A 94 -1.71 0.97 -11.72
N LEU A 95 -0.98 0.43 -10.74
CA LEU A 95 -1.22 -0.91 -10.20
C LEU A 95 -2.51 -0.95 -9.36
N GLY A 96 -2.80 0.13 -8.65
CA GLY A 96 -4.03 0.36 -7.89
C GLY A 96 -5.27 0.25 -8.77
N ALA A 97 -5.26 0.90 -9.94
CA ALA A 97 -6.35 0.80 -10.93
C ALA A 97 -6.56 -0.63 -11.43
N GLN A 98 -5.48 -1.41 -11.55
CA GLN A 98 -5.54 -2.80 -12.02
C GLN A 98 -6.10 -3.78 -10.98
N LEU A 99 -6.28 -3.39 -9.71
CA LEU A 99 -6.89 -4.27 -8.70
C LEU A 99 -8.27 -4.79 -9.12
N LYS A 100 -9.01 -4.02 -9.93
CA LYS A 100 -10.33 -4.42 -10.42
C LYS A 100 -10.27 -5.60 -11.41
N SER A 101 -9.14 -5.79 -12.09
CA SER A 101 -8.94 -6.85 -13.08
C SER A 101 -8.56 -8.22 -12.47
N GLY A 102 -8.18 -8.28 -11.19
CA GLY A 102 -7.88 -9.57 -10.52
C GLY A 102 -6.53 -10.20 -10.85
N GLY A 103 -5.64 -9.52 -11.59
CA GLY A 103 -4.31 -10.05 -11.95
C GLY A 103 -3.43 -10.39 -10.73
N ARG A 104 -3.06 -11.67 -10.57
CA ARG A 104 -2.19 -12.16 -9.47
C ARG A 104 -0.80 -11.52 -9.47
N ILE A 105 -0.25 -11.22 -10.65
CA ILE A 105 1.08 -10.60 -10.81
C ILE A 105 1.06 -9.14 -10.34
N SER A 106 0.06 -8.36 -10.78
CA SER A 106 -0.07 -6.94 -10.44
C SER A 106 -0.12 -6.71 -8.93
N ARG A 107 -0.70 -7.66 -8.18
CA ARG A 107 -0.83 -7.57 -6.73
C ARG A 107 0.47 -7.85 -5.96
N ARG A 108 1.28 -8.80 -6.43
CA ARG A 108 2.61 -9.07 -5.86
C ARG A 108 3.55 -7.91 -6.10
N VAL A 109 3.53 -7.36 -7.32
CA VAL A 109 4.32 -6.17 -7.66
C VAL A 109 3.85 -4.99 -6.81
N LEU A 110 2.54 -4.76 -6.66
CA LEU A 110 2.02 -3.70 -5.81
C LEU A 110 2.46 -3.85 -4.34
N ALA A 111 2.43 -5.06 -3.78
CA ALA A 111 2.92 -5.31 -2.42
C ALA A 111 4.39 -4.90 -2.28
N GLY A 112 5.23 -5.29 -3.25
CA GLY A 112 6.64 -4.93 -3.29
C GLY A 112 6.85 -3.42 -3.38
N VAL A 113 6.13 -2.74 -4.27
CA VAL A 113 6.23 -1.28 -4.42
C VAL A 113 5.76 -0.55 -3.16
N ILE A 114 4.68 -1.00 -2.52
CA ILE A 114 4.19 -0.44 -1.25
C ILE A 114 5.24 -0.60 -0.15
N ALA A 115 5.77 -1.81 0.04
CA ALA A 115 6.77 -2.09 1.07
C ALA A 115 8.04 -1.24 0.86
N LEU A 116 8.51 -1.15 -0.38
CA LEU A 116 9.65 -0.32 -0.75
C LEU A 116 9.39 1.16 -0.49
N SER A 117 8.19 1.63 -0.80
CA SER A 117 7.76 3.02 -0.57
C SER A 117 7.75 3.36 0.90
N ILE A 118 7.22 2.48 1.75
CA ILE A 118 7.23 2.64 3.20
C ILE A 118 8.69 2.70 3.70
N PHE A 119 9.55 1.79 3.25
CA PHE A 119 10.96 1.79 3.64
C PHE A 119 11.67 3.11 3.32
N PHE A 120 11.58 3.59 2.09
CA PHE A 120 12.24 4.85 1.70
C PHE A 120 11.64 6.07 2.39
N ASN A 121 10.32 6.11 2.62
CA ASN A 121 9.70 7.22 3.35
C ASN A 121 10.12 7.24 4.82
N ILE A 122 10.24 6.07 5.48
CA ILE A 122 10.80 5.97 6.83
C ILE A 122 12.27 6.42 6.85
N ALA A 123 13.08 5.95 5.88
CA ALA A 123 14.49 6.36 5.78
C ALA A 123 14.62 7.87 5.59
N ALA A 124 13.84 8.46 4.68
CA ALA A 124 13.81 9.90 4.41
C ALA A 124 13.42 10.71 5.65
N PHE A 125 12.47 10.22 6.43
CA PHE A 125 12.08 10.83 7.70
C PHE A 125 13.20 10.72 8.75
N ALA A 126 13.86 9.56 8.86
CA ALA A 126 14.95 9.33 9.80
C ALA A 126 16.17 10.23 9.53
N ILE A 127 16.50 10.48 8.26
CA ILE A 127 17.57 11.42 7.87
C ILE A 127 17.09 12.88 7.79
N GLN A 128 15.88 13.18 8.25
CA GLN A 128 15.29 14.53 8.29
C GLN A 128 15.21 15.25 6.93
N VAL A 129 15.18 14.48 5.85
CA VAL A 129 15.00 14.97 4.47
C VAL A 129 13.52 15.16 4.14
N GLY A 130 12.62 14.51 4.89
CA GLY A 130 11.17 14.65 4.73
C GLY A 130 10.47 15.07 6.02
N GLY A 131 9.39 15.83 5.89
CA GLY A 131 8.53 16.23 7.00
C GLY A 131 7.47 15.17 7.36
N LEU A 132 6.47 15.59 8.13
CA LEU A 132 5.34 14.74 8.57
C LEU A 132 4.59 14.04 7.44
N ALA A 133 4.67 14.57 6.21
CA ALA A 133 4.10 13.94 5.02
C ALA A 133 4.63 12.51 4.80
N MET A 134 5.91 12.24 5.07
CA MET A 134 6.50 10.90 4.89
C MET A 134 5.85 9.87 5.83
N VAL A 135 5.56 10.28 7.07
CA VAL A 135 4.86 9.44 8.05
C VAL A 135 3.42 9.21 7.63
N ALA A 136 2.72 10.26 7.19
CA ALA A 136 1.34 10.15 6.69
C ALA A 136 1.24 9.19 5.48
N ILE A 137 2.20 9.26 4.54
CA ILE A 137 2.31 8.32 3.42
C ILE A 137 2.46 6.89 3.94
N CYS A 138 3.36 6.63 4.89
CA CYS A 138 3.57 5.29 5.44
C CYS A 138 2.30 4.72 6.09
N VAL A 139 1.58 5.55 6.85
CA VAL A 139 0.32 5.14 7.50
C VAL A 139 -0.73 4.81 6.45
N LEU A 140 -0.94 5.69 5.46
CA LEU A 140 -1.90 5.45 4.37
C LEU A 140 -1.59 4.17 3.61
N LEU A 141 -0.33 3.97 3.23
CA LEU A 141 0.13 2.77 2.52
C LEU A 141 -0.01 1.51 3.37
N GLY A 142 0.29 1.58 4.67
CA GLY A 142 0.12 0.46 5.60
C GLY A 142 -1.34 0.05 5.74
N VAL A 143 -2.23 1.01 5.96
CA VAL A 143 -3.68 0.74 6.05
C VAL A 143 -4.22 0.22 4.71
N ALA A 144 -3.81 0.82 3.59
CA ALA A 144 -4.17 0.35 2.26
C ALA A 144 -3.72 -1.10 2.04
N ALA A 145 -2.48 -1.44 2.39
CA ALA A 145 -1.97 -2.81 2.29
C ALA A 145 -2.81 -3.78 3.13
N VAL A 146 -3.12 -3.46 4.38
CA VAL A 146 -3.96 -4.33 5.23
C VAL A 146 -5.33 -4.57 4.59
N LEU A 147 -6.00 -3.53 4.08
CA LEU A 147 -7.32 -3.66 3.45
C LEU A 147 -7.26 -4.41 2.12
N VAL A 148 -6.24 -4.13 1.31
CA VAL A 148 -6.03 -4.80 0.03
C VAL A 148 -5.70 -6.28 0.25
N PHE A 149 -4.86 -6.64 1.22
CA PHE A 149 -4.36 -8.01 1.45
C PHE A 149 -5.13 -8.84 2.49
N ARG A 150 -6.24 -8.32 3.01
CA ARG A 150 -7.14 -9.05 3.94
C ARG A 150 -7.71 -10.34 3.31
N PRO A 151 -7.98 -11.40 4.08
CA PRO A 151 -8.51 -12.68 3.57
C PRO A 151 -9.75 -12.54 2.69
N ASP A 152 -10.70 -11.68 3.06
CA ASP A 152 -11.94 -11.46 2.28
C ASP A 152 -11.63 -10.88 0.88
N SER A 153 -10.63 -9.99 0.79
CA SER A 153 -10.14 -9.43 -0.46
C SER A 153 -9.36 -10.47 -1.29
N ASN A 154 -8.63 -11.39 -0.62
CA ASN A 154 -7.96 -12.51 -1.26
C ASN A 154 -8.94 -13.47 -1.92
N ASP A 155 -10.04 -13.80 -1.24
CA ASP A 155 -11.02 -14.76 -1.74
C ASP A 155 -11.81 -14.22 -2.93
N TYR A 156 -12.19 -12.93 -2.91
CA TYR A 156 -12.82 -12.27 -4.05
C TYR A 156 -11.91 -12.27 -5.29
N MET A 157 -10.63 -11.91 -5.12
CA MET A 157 -9.69 -11.89 -6.24
C MET A 157 -9.36 -13.30 -6.76
N ARG A 158 -9.30 -14.30 -5.87
CA ARG A 158 -9.08 -15.70 -6.26
C ARG A 158 -10.24 -16.23 -7.12
N GLN A 159 -11.49 -15.91 -6.78
CA GLN A 159 -12.67 -16.27 -7.57
C GLN A 159 -12.67 -15.60 -8.95
N LYS A 160 -12.20 -14.36 -9.04
CA LYS A 160 -12.12 -13.63 -10.31
C LYS A 160 -10.99 -14.15 -11.21
N SER A 161 -9.80 -14.36 -10.66
CA SER A 161 -8.66 -14.91 -11.40
C SER A 161 -8.89 -16.33 -11.90
N SER A 162 -9.72 -17.17 -11.25
CA SER A 162 -10.05 -18.51 -11.75
C SER A 162 -11.10 -18.53 -12.86
N ARG A 163 -11.72 -17.39 -13.15
CA ARG A 163 -12.77 -17.26 -14.17
C ARG A 163 -12.22 -16.72 -15.51
N ASP A 164 -11.03 -16.13 -15.47
CA ASP A 164 -10.29 -15.58 -16.61
C ASP A 164 -9.17 -16.54 -17.11
N ASP A 165 -8.99 -17.70 -16.47
CA ASP A 165 -8.15 -18.84 -16.91
C ASP A 165 -9.03 -19.90 -17.61
#